data_AF-A0A7S8IX82-F1
#
_entry.id   AF-A0A7S8IX82-F1
#
_cell.length_a   1.000
_cell.length_b   1.000
_cell.length_c   1.000
_cell.angle_alpha   90.00
_cell.angle_beta   90.00
_cell.angle_gamma   90.00
#
_symmetry.space_group_name_H-M   'P 1'
#
loop_
_entity.id
_entity.type
_entity.pdbx_description
1 polymer ?
#
loop_
_entity_poly.entity_id
_entity_poly.type
_entity_poly.pdbx_seq_one_letter_code
_entity_poly.pdbx_strand_id
1 'polypeptide(L)'
;MKLEGSMSTKTRRQYTEEFKTEAVRLVRDSARPVAHVARDLGIADHLLYRWRAEQQQAEERGRTRQDLRAEEAELARLRRENAVLKQERDFLKRAAAFFARESQ
;
A
#
# COMPACT_ATOMS: atom_id res chain seq x y z
N MET A 1 15.42 -46.77 33.94
CA MET A 1 15.27 -45.35 34.32
C MET A 1 14.62 -44.61 33.17
N LYS A 2 13.45 -44.00 33.40
CA LYS A 2 12.68 -43.23 32.42
C LYS A 2 13.25 -41.81 32.34
N LEU A 3 13.43 -41.28 31.14
CA LEU A 3 13.58 -39.86 30.88
C LEU A 3 12.59 -39.49 29.77
N GLU A 4 11.37 -39.18 30.18
CA GLU A 4 10.33 -38.57 29.35
C GLU A 4 10.76 -37.12 29.06
N GLY A 5 11.24 -36.86 27.84
CA GLY A 5 11.50 -35.51 27.36
C GLY A 5 10.18 -34.79 27.16
N SER A 6 9.84 -33.86 28.05
CA SER A 6 8.66 -33.00 27.94
C SER A 6 8.75 -32.14 26.68
N MET A 7 8.03 -32.55 25.63
CA MET A 7 7.78 -31.74 24.43
C MET A 7 6.82 -30.62 24.81
N SER A 8 7.35 -29.47 25.25
CA SER A 8 6.57 -28.25 25.45
C SER A 8 6.05 -27.77 24.09
N THR A 9 4.78 -28.08 23.79
CA THR A 9 4.10 -27.58 22.60
C THR A 9 3.83 -26.09 22.80
N LYS A 10 4.73 -25.25 22.27
CA LYS A 10 4.59 -23.79 22.31
C LYS A 10 3.24 -23.41 21.68
N THR A 11 2.29 -22.97 22.52
CA THR A 11 0.96 -22.54 22.08
C THR A 11 1.11 -21.43 21.03
N ARG A 12 0.58 -21.67 19.83
CA ARG A 12 0.64 -20.68 18.75
C ARG A 12 -0.26 -19.49 19.13
N ARG A 13 0.32 -18.29 19.18
CA ARG A 13 -0.44 -17.05 19.32
C ARG A 13 -1.41 -16.94 18.15
N GLN A 14 -2.69 -16.71 18.45
CA GLN A 14 -3.71 -16.41 17.46
C GLN A 14 -3.96 -14.90 17.45
N TYR A 15 -4.18 -14.36 16.27
CA TYR A 15 -4.47 -12.94 16.03
C TYR A 15 -5.81 -12.87 15.32
N THR A 16 -6.65 -11.91 15.72
CA THR A 16 -7.95 -11.68 15.08
C THR A 16 -7.77 -11.09 13.69
N GLU A 17 -8.75 -11.26 12.80
CA GLU A 17 -8.67 -10.72 11.44
C GLU A 17 -8.65 -9.19 11.43
N GLU A 18 -9.32 -8.54 12.37
CA GLU A 18 -9.28 -7.09 12.57
C GLU A 18 -7.87 -6.63 12.91
N PHE A 19 -7.19 -7.32 13.82
CA PHE A 19 -5.81 -7.01 14.18
C PHE A 19 -4.87 -7.14 13.00
N LYS A 20 -4.98 -8.23 12.23
CA LYS A 20 -4.16 -8.45 11.03
C LYS A 20 -4.39 -7.35 10.00
N THR A 21 -5.65 -6.99 9.78
CA THR A 21 -6.05 -5.96 8.81
C THR A 21 -5.50 -4.59 9.19
N GLU A 22 -5.65 -4.21 10.46
CA GLU A 22 -5.14 -2.94 10.96
C GLU A 22 -3.60 -2.88 10.94
N ALA A 23 -2.93 -3.99 11.28
CA ALA A 23 -1.47 -4.09 11.21
C ALA A 23 -0.95 -3.92 9.77
N VAL A 24 -1.62 -4.53 8.78
CA VAL A 24 -1.26 -4.36 7.36
C VAL A 24 -1.58 -2.94 6.88
N ARG A 25 -2.71 -2.34 7.30
CA ARG A 25 -3.06 -0.95 6.99
C ARG A 25 -1.98 0.01 7.50
N LEU A 26 -1.54 -0.14 8.74
CA LEU A 26 -0.49 0.67 9.34
C LEU A 26 0.82 0.61 8.53
N VAL A 27 1.17 -0.55 7.98
CA VAL A 27 2.34 -0.69 7.08
C VAL A 27 2.11 0.01 5.73
N ARG A 28 0.90 -0.05 5.17
CA ARG A 28 0.58 0.61 3.88
C ARG A 28 0.60 2.14 4.01
N ASP A 29 0.08 2.65 5.13
CA ASP A 29 -0.10 4.09 5.37
C ASP A 29 1.15 4.76 5.95
N SER A 30 2.00 3.99 6.63
CA SER A 30 3.27 4.51 7.15
C SER A 30 4.41 4.35 6.14
N ALA A 31 5.25 5.37 5.99
CA ALA A 31 6.50 5.26 5.24
C ALA A 31 7.59 4.45 5.99
N ARG A 32 7.19 3.64 6.99
CA ARG A 32 8.11 2.92 7.89
C ARG A 32 8.34 1.49 7.39
N PRO A 33 9.55 0.92 7.58
CA PRO A 33 9.80 -0.48 7.24
C PRO A 33 8.92 -1.45 8.04
N VAL A 34 8.52 -2.55 7.42
CA VAL A 34 7.69 -3.61 8.03
C VAL A 34 8.27 -4.10 9.36
N ALA A 35 9.59 -4.29 9.44
CA ALA A 35 10.27 -4.71 10.66
C ALA A 35 10.11 -3.72 11.83
N HIS A 36 9.99 -2.43 11.53
CA HIS A 36 9.77 -1.40 12.55
C HIS A 36 8.34 -1.48 13.09
N VAL A 37 7.36 -1.59 12.19
CA VAL A 37 5.94 -1.74 12.57
C VAL A 37 5.71 -3.05 13.34
N ALA A 38 6.32 -4.14 12.91
CA ALA A 38 6.23 -5.43 13.60
C ALA A 38 6.78 -5.36 15.03
N ARG A 39 7.91 -4.64 15.23
CA ARG A 39 8.49 -4.42 16.55
C ARG A 39 7.56 -3.62 17.46
N ASP A 40 6.98 -2.54 16.96
CA ASP A 40 6.02 -1.72 17.72
C ASP A 40 4.79 -2.53 18.13
N LEU A 41 4.32 -3.40 17.24
CA LEU A 41 3.16 -4.28 17.48
C LEU A 41 3.50 -5.52 18.31
N GLY A 42 4.77 -5.75 18.66
CA GLY A 42 5.22 -6.92 19.42
C GLY A 42 4.99 -8.25 18.70
N ILE A 43 4.99 -8.24 17.36
CA ILE A 43 4.80 -9.43 16.51
C ILE A 43 6.06 -9.74 15.71
N ALA A 44 6.15 -10.98 15.23
CA ALA A 44 7.22 -11.35 14.32
C ALA A 44 7.00 -10.71 12.94
N ASP A 45 8.06 -10.14 12.37
CA ASP A 45 8.09 -9.50 11.06
C ASP A 45 7.52 -10.39 9.93
N HIS A 46 7.90 -11.67 9.88
CA HIS A 46 7.44 -12.61 8.87
C HIS A 46 5.92 -12.82 8.89
N LEU A 47 5.25 -12.65 10.04
CA LEU A 47 3.79 -12.71 10.13
C LEU A 47 3.17 -11.52 9.40
N LEU A 48 3.73 -10.33 9.62
CA LEU A 48 3.23 -9.11 8.99
C LEU A 48 3.46 -9.12 7.47
N TYR A 49 4.61 -9.64 7.01
CA TYR A 49 4.84 -9.91 5.59
C TYR A 49 3.82 -10.90 5.01
N ARG A 50 3.54 -11.99 5.73
CA ARG A 50 2.57 -13.01 5.32
C ARG A 50 1.15 -12.44 5.22
N TRP A 51 0.68 -11.71 6.23
CA TRP A 51 -0.67 -11.12 6.21
C TRP A 51 -0.83 -10.10 5.09
N ARG A 52 0.22 -9.31 4.81
CA ARG A 52 0.23 -8.40 3.66
C ARG A 52 0.07 -9.15 2.34
N ALA A 53 0.77 -10.29 2.17
CA ALA A 53 0.65 -11.11 0.98
C ALA A 53 -0.73 -11.80 0.88
N GLU A 54 -1.28 -12.29 1.98
CA GLU A 54 -2.62 -12.89 2.03
C GLU A 54 -3.70 -11.87 1.64
N GLN A 55 -3.64 -10.64 2.15
CA GLN A 55 -4.54 -9.56 1.73
C GLN A 55 -4.38 -9.19 0.26
N GLN A 56 -3.14 -9.06 -0.23
CA GLN A 56 -2.88 -8.75 -1.63
C GLN A 56 -3.47 -9.82 -2.56
N GLN A 57 -3.29 -11.10 -2.21
CA GLN A 57 -3.88 -12.21 -2.96
C GLN A 57 -5.42 -12.23 -2.87
N ALA A 58 -6.01 -11.86 -1.73
CA ALA A 58 -7.46 -11.76 -1.59
C ALA A 58 -8.02 -10.62 -2.45
N GLU A 59 -7.35 -9.46 -2.46
CA GLU A 59 -7.66 -8.31 -3.33
C GLU A 59 -7.56 -8.70 -4.81
N GLU A 60 -6.56 -9.49 -5.20
CA GLU A 60 -6.38 -9.96 -6.58
C GLU A 60 -7.41 -11.02 -6.98
N ARG A 61 -7.72 -11.99 -6.09
CA ARG A 61 -8.73 -13.03 -6.32
C ARG A 61 -10.15 -12.45 -6.41
N GLY A 62 -10.42 -11.35 -5.72
CA GLY A 62 -11.70 -10.65 -5.76
C GLY A 62 -11.91 -9.81 -7.03
N ARG A 63 -10.86 -9.57 -7.84
CA ARG A 63 -10.93 -8.78 -9.06
C ARG A 63 -11.22 -9.66 -10.27
N THR A 64 -12.23 -9.27 -11.04
CA THR A 64 -12.49 -9.88 -12.34
C THR A 64 -11.56 -9.28 -13.41
N ARG A 65 -11.42 -9.99 -14.54
CA ARG A 65 -10.69 -9.45 -15.71
C ARG A 65 -11.33 -8.17 -16.25
N GLN A 66 -12.62 -7.97 -16.01
CA GLN A 66 -13.33 -6.75 -16.39
C GLN A 66 -12.94 -5.57 -15.49
N ASP A 67 -12.82 -5.81 -14.18
CA ASP A 67 -12.40 -4.78 -13.22
C ASP A 67 -10.99 -4.27 -13.53
N LEU A 68 -10.06 -5.18 -13.82
CA LEU A 68 -8.69 -4.83 -14.19
C LEU A 68 -8.64 -3.97 -15.47
N ARG A 69 -9.45 -4.32 -16.49
CA ARG A 69 -9.53 -3.53 -17.73
C ARG A 69 -10.15 -2.16 -17.50
N ALA A 70 -11.15 -2.05 -16.63
CA ALA A 70 -11.77 -0.79 -16.27
C ALA A 70 -10.78 0.13 -15.54
N GLU A 71 -10.00 -0.41 -14.59
CA GLU A 71 -8.92 0.32 -13.91
C GLU A 71 -7.85 0.80 -14.91
N GLU A 72 -7.40 -0.06 -15.83
CA GLU A 72 -6.42 0.32 -16.86
C GLU A 72 -6.92 1.45 -17.77
N ALA A 73 -8.19 1.38 -18.20
CA ALA A 73 -8.81 2.39 -19.05
C ALA A 73 -8.92 3.74 -18.32
N GLU A 74 -9.33 3.71 -17.06
CA GLU A 74 -9.43 4.91 -16.23
C GLU A 74 -8.05 5.52 -15.98
N LEU A 75 -7.04 4.69 -15.71
CA LEU A 75 -5.67 5.15 -15.50
C LEU A 75 -5.07 5.77 -16.77
N ALA A 76 -5.40 5.23 -17.95
CA ALA A 76 -5.05 5.84 -19.23
C ALA A 76 -5.76 7.20 -19.44
N ARG A 77 -7.04 7.30 -19.08
CA ARG A 77 -7.81 8.56 -19.14
C ARG A 77 -7.19 9.62 -18.23
N LEU A 78 -6.95 9.29 -16.97
CA LEU A 78 -6.37 10.20 -15.98
C LEU A 78 -4.97 10.66 -16.39
N ARG A 79 -4.14 9.80 -16.98
CA ARG A 79 -2.83 10.20 -17.50
C ARG A 79 -2.92 11.21 -18.63
N ARG A 80 -3.87 11.05 -19.55
CA ARG A 80 -4.12 12.00 -20.64
C ARG A 80 -4.59 13.35 -20.10
N GLU A 81 -5.58 13.32 -19.20
CA GLU A 81 -6.09 14.53 -18.56
C GLU A 81 -4.99 15.27 -17.79
N ASN A 82 -4.18 14.54 -17.01
CA ASN A 82 -3.06 15.14 -16.29
C ASN A 82 -2.01 15.76 -17.22
N ALA A 83 -1.77 15.17 -18.40
CA ALA A 83 -0.87 15.74 -19.40
C ALA A 83 -1.42 17.04 -19.97
N VAL A 84 -2.72 17.09 -20.31
CA VAL A 84 -3.39 18.31 -20.78
C VAL A 84 -3.34 19.40 -19.71
N LEU A 85 -3.73 19.09 -18.47
CA LEU A 85 -3.69 20.04 -17.36
C LEU A 85 -2.28 20.60 -17.11
N LYS A 86 -1.24 19.77 -17.25
CA LYS A 86 0.16 20.23 -17.15
C LYS A 86 0.52 21.20 -18.26
N GLN A 87 0.11 20.92 -19.50
CA GLN A 87 0.34 21.81 -20.63
C GLN A 87 -0.37 23.15 -20.45
N GLU A 88 -1.64 23.15 -20.06
CA GLU A 88 -2.43 24.35 -19.79
C GLU A 88 -1.79 25.19 -18.66
N ARG A 89 -1.43 24.55 -17.55
CA ARG A 89 -0.72 25.20 -16.45
C ARG A 89 0.59 25.83 -16.92
N ASP A 90 1.37 25.13 -17.72
CA ASP A 90 2.67 25.62 -18.19
C ASP A 90 2.52 26.76 -19.19
N PHE A 91 1.49 26.71 -20.03
CA PHE A 91 1.14 27.83 -20.91
C PHE A 91 0.75 29.08 -20.10
N LEU A 92 -0.12 28.94 -19.10
CA LEU A 92 -0.53 30.05 -18.24
C LEU A 92 0.65 30.66 -17.48
N LYS A 93 1.56 29.82 -16.97
CA LYS A 93 2.80 30.29 -16.32
C LYS A 93 3.67 31.12 -17.27
N ARG A 94 3.84 30.66 -18.52
CA ARG A 94 4.60 31.41 -19.54
C ARG A 94 3.92 32.73 -19.89
N ALA A 95 2.60 32.73 -20.05
CA ALA A 95 1.82 33.93 -20.31
C ALA A 95 1.95 34.95 -19.16
N ALA A 96 1.77 34.51 -17.91
CA ALA A 96 1.94 35.36 -16.73
C ALA A 96 3.35 35.95 -16.64
N ALA A 97 4.40 35.16 -16.90
CA ALA A 97 5.78 35.64 -16.93
C ALA A 97 6.03 36.66 -18.06
N PHE A 98 5.42 36.47 -19.23
CA PHE A 98 5.49 37.43 -20.32
C PHE A 98 4.86 38.78 -19.94
N PHE A 99 3.63 38.77 -19.43
CA PHE A 99 2.94 40.00 -19.03
C PHE A 99 3.65 40.73 -17.87
N ALA A 100 4.21 39.99 -16.90
CA ALA A 100 4.99 40.57 -15.81
C ALA A 100 6.26 41.27 -16.30
N ARG A 101 6.85 40.81 -17.42
CA ARG A 101 8.02 41.45 -18.03
C ARG A 101 7.67 42.71 -18.83
N GLU A 102 6.54 42.71 -19.55
CA GLU A 102 6.08 43.87 -20.34
C GLU A 102 5.51 45.02 -19.49
N SER A 103 5.23 44.77 -18.20
CA SER A 103 4.70 45.77 -17.26
C SER A 103 5.78 46.42 -16.37
N GLN A 104 7.06 46.13 -16.64
CA GLN A 104 8.22 46.81 -16.07
C GLN A 104 8.78 47.85 -17.04
#